data_AF-A0A8S3EIY8-F1
#
_entry.id   AF-A0A8S3EIY8-F1
#
_cell.length_a   1.000
_cell.length_b   1.000
_cell.length_c   1.000
_cell.angle_alpha   90.00
_cell.angle_beta   90.00
_cell.angle_gamma   90.00
#
_symmetry.space_group_name_H-M   'P 1'
#
loop_
_entity.id
_entity.type
_entity.pdbx_description
1 polymer ?
#
loop_
_entity_poly.entity_id
_entity_poly.type
_entity_poly.pdbx_seq_one_letter_code
_entity_poly.pdbx_strand_id
1 'polypeptide(L)'
;MLPNGLQYTRRWMNKIIGEEMVQTMFEFANKFNSLRLTHEEHALIFPVVICVKDDSLHNQEIVRSIQYFYLYALYIQMLTTRTQTQAKIIFRSLLQIFAYLPLLNELQEKKVGSCIPPNADSEL
;
A
#
# COMPACT_ATOMS: atom_id res chain seq x y z
N MET A 1 -7.97 -10.99 -7.06
CA MET A 1 -9.26 -10.65 -7.69
C MET A 1 -9.93 -9.60 -6.83
N LEU A 2 -10.65 -8.65 -7.43
CA LEU A 2 -11.50 -7.78 -6.63
C LEU A 2 -12.62 -8.60 -5.98
N PRO A 3 -13.23 -8.12 -4.88
CA PRO A 3 -14.23 -8.88 -4.11
C PRO A 3 -15.42 -9.40 -4.96
N ASN A 4 -15.68 -8.76 -6.10
CA ASN A 4 -16.73 -9.10 -7.07
C ASN A 4 -16.28 -10.10 -8.16
N GLY A 5 -15.09 -10.68 -8.05
CA GLY A 5 -14.57 -11.60 -9.05
C GLY A 5 -14.15 -10.94 -10.37
N LEU A 6 -14.21 -9.62 -10.47
CA LEU A 6 -13.81 -8.91 -11.68
C LEU A 6 -12.28 -8.79 -11.76
N GLN A 7 -11.75 -9.11 -12.94
CA GLN A 7 -10.38 -8.83 -13.32
C GLN A 7 -10.39 -7.68 -14.32
N TYR A 8 -10.00 -6.49 -13.88
CA TYR A 8 -9.82 -5.38 -14.81
C TYR A 8 -8.51 -5.55 -15.56
N THR A 9 -8.60 -5.73 -16.87
CA THR A 9 -7.42 -5.65 -17.73
C THR A 9 -6.81 -4.25 -17.65
N ARG A 10 -5.51 -4.12 -17.92
CA ARG A 10 -4.82 -2.82 -18.05
C ARG A 10 -5.60 -1.84 -18.96
N ARG A 11 -6.17 -2.35 -20.06
CA ARG A 11 -7.01 -1.56 -20.99
C ARG A 11 -8.26 -0.97 -20.33
N TRP A 12 -8.93 -1.75 -19.47
CA TRP A 12 -10.11 -1.29 -18.73
C TRP A 12 -9.72 -0.28 -17.66
N MET A 13 -8.65 -0.54 -16.91
CA MET A 13 -8.16 0.42 -15.91
C MET A 13 -7.77 1.76 -16.56
N ASN A 14 -7.09 1.73 -17.72
CA ASN A 14 -6.68 2.95 -18.44
C ASN A 14 -7.87 3.84 -18.79
N LYS A 15 -9.03 3.26 -19.11
CA LYS A 15 -10.24 4.02 -19.41
C LYS A 15 -10.88 4.70 -18.21
N ILE A 16 -10.70 4.13 -17.01
CA ILE A 16 -11.39 4.60 -15.79
C ILE A 16 -10.51 5.59 -15.03
N ILE A 17 -9.26 5.22 -14.74
CA ILE A 17 -8.38 5.99 -13.85
C ILE A 17 -7.22 6.68 -14.59
N GLY A 18 -7.11 6.47 -15.91
CA GLY A 18 -6.10 7.08 -16.76
C GLY A 18 -4.76 6.32 -16.78
N GLU A 19 -4.01 6.48 -17.86
CA GLU A 19 -2.78 5.73 -18.13
C GLU A 19 -1.69 5.94 -17.07
N GLU A 20 -1.51 7.18 -16.59
CA GLU A 20 -0.50 7.52 -15.58
C GLU A 20 -0.73 6.75 -14.27
N MET A 21 -1.96 6.70 -13.78
CA MET A 21 -2.32 5.98 -12.55
C MET A 21 -2.12 4.48 -12.72
N VAL A 22 -2.58 3.93 -13.85
CA VAL A 22 -2.40 2.51 -14.15
C VAL A 22 -0.94 2.13 -14.25
N GLN A 23 -0.13 2.93 -14.94
CA GLN A 23 1.30 2.68 -15.06
C GLN A 23 1.96 2.66 -13.67
N THR A 24 1.65 3.65 -12.82
CA THR A 24 2.17 3.74 -11.46
C THR A 24 1.74 2.54 -10.60
N MET A 25 0.47 2.13 -10.67
CA MET A 25 -0.04 0.96 -9.93
C MET A 25 0.66 -0.34 -10.36
N PHE A 26 0.87 -0.54 -11.66
CA PHE A 26 1.56 -1.74 -12.16
C PHE A 26 3.05 -1.72 -11.83
N GLU A 27 3.72 -0.57 -11.87
CA GLU A 27 5.11 -0.44 -11.44
C GLU A 27 5.26 -0.74 -9.95
N PHE A 28 4.36 -0.22 -9.13
CA PHE A 28 4.27 -0.56 -7.71
C PHE A 28 4.08 -2.07 -7.51
N ALA A 29 3.07 -2.66 -8.18
CA ALA A 29 2.77 -4.07 -8.05
C ALA A 29 3.95 -4.94 -8.47
N ASN A 30 4.64 -4.59 -9.57
CA ASN A 30 5.83 -5.31 -10.03
C ASN A 30 6.96 -5.25 -9.00
N LYS A 31 7.26 -4.06 -8.45
CA LYS A 31 8.27 -3.89 -7.41
C LYS A 31 7.91 -4.67 -6.15
N PHE A 32 6.67 -4.56 -5.68
CA PHE A 32 6.19 -5.22 -4.49
C PHE A 32 6.20 -6.75 -4.63
N ASN A 33 5.67 -7.28 -5.74
CA ASN A 33 5.66 -8.72 -6.01
C ASN A 33 7.07 -9.30 -6.19
N SER A 34 8.04 -8.50 -6.67
CA SER A 34 9.43 -8.95 -6.80
C SER A 34 10.09 -9.27 -5.45
N LEU A 35 9.56 -8.73 -4.34
CA LEU A 35 10.06 -9.01 -2.99
C LEU A 35 9.74 -10.42 -2.50
N ARG A 36 8.79 -11.12 -3.15
CA ARG A 36 8.40 -12.51 -2.83
C ARG A 36 8.17 -12.69 -1.32
N LEU A 37 7.35 -11.82 -0.75
CA LEU A 37 7.01 -11.86 0.67
C LEU A 37 6.11 -13.06 0.98
N THR A 38 6.25 -13.63 2.17
CA THR A 38 5.36 -14.71 2.64
C THR A 38 4.00 -14.15 3.07
N HIS A 39 3.02 -15.01 3.35
CA HIS A 39 1.70 -14.56 3.79
C HIS A 39 1.76 -13.82 5.14
N GLU A 40 2.61 -14.29 6.05
CA GLU A 40 2.84 -13.69 7.36
C GLU A 40 3.45 -12.29 7.22
N GLU A 41 4.38 -12.13 6.28
CA GLU A 41 5.02 -10.84 6.01
C GLU A 41 4.04 -9.85 5.39
N HIS A 42 3.19 -10.30 4.46
CA HIS A 42 2.09 -9.48 3.96
C HIS A 42 1.15 -9.04 5.09
N ALA A 43 0.80 -9.94 6.01
CA ALA A 43 -0.08 -9.62 7.13
C ALA A 43 0.52 -8.52 8.03
N LEU A 44 1.83 -8.56 8.28
CA LEU A 44 2.53 -7.56 9.11
C LEU A 44 2.68 -6.19 8.42
N ILE A 45 2.51 -6.11 7.11
CA ILE A 45 2.58 -4.84 6.36
C ILE A 45 1.33 -3.97 6.57
N PHE A 46 0.14 -4.57 6.64
CA PHE A 46 -1.11 -3.81 6.80
C PHE A 46 -1.09 -2.82 7.97
N PRO A 47 -0.75 -3.21 9.21
CA PRO A 47 -0.70 -2.27 10.32
C PRO A 47 0.39 -1.20 10.15
N VAL A 48 1.50 -1.50 9.46
CA VAL A 48 2.54 -0.49 9.16
C VAL A 48 2.01 0.62 8.26
N VAL A 49 1.20 0.25 7.26
CA VAL A 49 0.59 1.18 6.30
C VAL A 49 -0.57 1.96 6.92
N ILE A 50 -1.37 1.32 7.80
CA ILE A 50 -2.47 1.98 8.51
C ILE A 50 -1.93 3.01 9.52
N CYS A 51 -0.80 2.71 10.18
CA CYS A 51 -0.19 3.58 11.18
C CYS A 51 0.77 4.62 10.57
N VAL A 52 0.54 5.05 9.32
CA VAL A 52 1.28 6.18 8.73
C VAL A 52 1.00 7.45 9.54
N LYS A 53 2.01 8.32 9.63
CA LYS A 53 1.91 9.58 10.38
C LYS A 53 0.76 10.43 9.83
N ASP A 54 -0.18 10.76 10.70
CA ASP A 54 -1.27 11.71 10.44
C ASP A 54 -1.26 12.76 11.55
N ASP A 55 -1.12 14.02 11.14
CA ASP A 55 -1.00 15.15 12.06
C ASP A 55 -2.31 15.51 12.77
N SER A 56 -3.44 14.98 12.30
CA SER A 56 -4.77 15.17 12.90
C SER A 56 -5.08 14.23 14.07
N LEU A 57 -4.26 13.17 14.28
CA LEU A 57 -4.50 12.17 15.30
C LEU A 57 -4.14 12.67 16.71
N HIS A 58 -5.03 12.41 17.66
CA HIS A 58 -4.86 12.83 19.06
C HIS A 58 -3.66 12.17 19.76
N ASN A 59 -3.38 10.90 19.44
CA ASN A 59 -2.29 10.14 20.09
C ASN A 59 -1.31 9.57 19.06
N GLN A 60 -0.50 10.45 18.49
CA GLN A 60 0.51 10.06 17.50
C GLN A 60 1.60 9.16 18.08
N GLU A 61 1.92 9.27 19.38
CA GLU A 61 2.98 8.49 20.01
C GLU A 61 2.63 6.99 20.04
N ILE A 62 1.39 6.66 20.39
CA ILE A 62 0.91 5.27 20.34
C ILE A 62 0.92 4.74 18.91
N VAL A 63 0.46 5.52 17.94
CA VAL A 63 0.43 5.12 16.52
C VAL A 63 1.84 4.84 16.00
N ARG A 64 2.81 5.72 16.30
CA ARG A 64 4.23 5.51 15.95
C ARG A 64 4.80 4.28 16.63
N SER A 65 4.44 4.03 17.89
CA SER A 65 4.90 2.85 18.63
C SER A 65 4.37 1.56 18.01
N ILE A 66 3.08 1.52 17.67
CA ILE A 66 2.46 0.40 16.97
C ILE A 66 3.16 0.17 15.62
N GLN A 67 3.35 1.22 14.82
CA GLN A 67 4.04 1.12 13.55
C GLN A 67 5.46 0.53 13.70
N TYR A 68 6.21 1.01 14.69
CA TYR A 68 7.55 0.51 15.00
C TYR A 68 7.52 -0.97 15.40
N PHE A 69 6.62 -1.39 16.28
CA PHE A 69 6.53 -2.79 16.70
C PHE A 69 6.21 -3.73 15.54
N TYR A 70 5.32 -3.34 14.63
CA TYR A 70 5.02 -4.14 13.44
C TYR A 70 6.17 -4.15 12.42
N LEU A 71 6.89 -3.04 12.24
CA LEU A 71 8.11 -3.01 11.42
C LEU A 71 9.20 -3.92 12.00
N TYR A 72 9.37 -3.91 13.32
CA TYR A 72 10.33 -4.78 14.00
C TYR A 72 9.93 -6.26 13.89
N ALA A 73 8.66 -6.57 14.15
CA ALA A 73 8.12 -7.93 14.00
C ALA A 73 8.29 -8.44 12.56
N LEU A 74 8.04 -7.59 11.56
CA LEU A 74 8.27 -7.92 10.16
C LEU A 74 9.73 -8.27 9.88
N TYR A 75 10.67 -7.48 10.39
CA TYR A 75 12.09 -7.76 10.20
C TYR A 75 12.51 -9.07 10.88
N ILE A 76 12.01 -9.34 12.09
CA ILE A 76 12.24 -10.61 12.78
C ILE A 76 11.65 -11.77 11.99
N GLN A 77 10.44 -11.65 11.45
CA GLN A 77 9.81 -12.67 10.62
C GLN A 77 10.60 -12.93 9.31
N MET A 78 11.20 -11.91 8.71
CA MET A 78 12.09 -12.10 7.57
C MET A 78 13.34 -12.92 7.95
N LEU A 79 13.87 -12.76 9.16
CA LEU A 79 15.01 -13.52 9.65
C LEU A 79 14.68 -14.99 9.97
N THR A 80 13.41 -15.34 10.19
CA THR A 80 13.01 -16.75 10.41
C THR A 80 12.96 -17.54 9.10
N THR A 81 12.80 -16.86 7.96
CA THR A 81 12.61 -17.47 6.64
C THR A 81 13.77 -17.23 5.67
N ARG A 82 14.67 -16.28 5.97
CA ARG A 82 15.75 -15.84 5.08
C ARG A 82 17.05 -15.58 5.83
N THR A 83 18.16 -15.53 5.09
CA THR A 83 19.43 -15.06 5.64
C THR A 83 19.36 -13.59 6.04
N GLN A 84 20.20 -13.17 7.00
CA GLN A 84 20.27 -11.78 7.46
C GLN A 84 20.51 -10.78 6.32
N THR A 85 21.38 -11.13 5.36
CA THR A 85 21.67 -10.29 4.20
C THR A 85 20.43 -10.11 3.32
N GLN A 86 19.72 -11.19 3.02
CA GLN A 86 18.48 -11.13 2.22
C GLN A 86 17.40 -10.34 2.94
N ALA A 87 17.18 -10.60 4.23
CA ALA A 87 16.19 -9.89 5.05
C ALA A 87 16.47 -8.37 5.03
N LYS A 88 17.73 -7.97 5.22
CA LYS A 88 18.12 -6.55 5.19
C LYS A 88 17.87 -5.89 3.83
N ILE A 89 18.17 -6.59 2.73
CA ILE A 89 17.93 -6.07 1.37
C ILE A 89 16.43 -5.89 1.12
N ILE A 90 15.64 -6.94 1.38
CA ILE A 90 14.18 -6.92 1.16
C ILE A 90 13.52 -5.87 2.04
N PHE A 91 13.89 -5.80 3.33
CA PHE A 91 13.35 -4.81 4.26
C PHE A 91 13.65 -3.38 3.81
N ARG A 92 14.87 -3.11 3.33
CA ARG A 92 15.22 -1.80 2.77
C ARG A 92 14.40 -1.47 1.52
N SER A 93 14.25 -2.42 0.61
CA SER A 93 13.42 -2.24 -0.59
C SER A 93 11.95 -1.99 -0.22
N LEU A 94 11.44 -2.66 0.81
CA LEU A 94 10.09 -2.47 1.30
C LEU A 94 9.86 -1.06 1.86
N LEU A 95 10.80 -0.55 2.67
CA LEU A 95 10.73 0.83 3.17
C LEU A 95 10.71 1.87 2.04
N GLN A 96 11.48 1.62 0.97
CA GLN A 96 11.42 2.46 -0.23
C GLN A 96 10.05 2.39 -0.89
N ILE A 97 9.45 1.20 -1.01
CA ILE A 97 8.09 1.02 -1.55
C ILE A 97 7.05 1.78 -0.70
N PHE A 98 7.16 1.76 0.63
CA PHE A 98 6.24 2.52 1.49
C PHE A 98 6.32 4.03 1.26
N ALA A 99 7.50 4.56 0.93
CA ALA A 99 7.63 5.97 0.56
C ALA A 99 6.90 6.34 -0.74
N TYR A 100 6.57 5.37 -1.60
CA TYR A 100 5.77 5.59 -2.82
C TYR A 100 4.26 5.55 -2.58
N LEU A 101 3.79 5.01 -1.44
CA LEU A 101 2.36 4.90 -1.15
C LEU A 101 1.65 6.26 -1.06
N PRO A 102 2.21 7.32 -0.44
CA PRO A 102 1.59 8.64 -0.45
C PRO A 102 1.37 9.20 -1.87
N LEU A 103 2.35 9.02 -2.77
CA LEU A 103 2.23 9.45 -4.17
C LEU A 103 1.08 8.74 -4.90
N LEU A 104 0.95 7.42 -4.70
CA LEU A 104 -0.17 6.66 -5.23
C LEU A 104 -1.50 7.15 -4.65
N ASN A 105 -1.54 7.47 -3.35
CA ASN A 105 -2.74 8.00 -2.71
C ASN A 105 -3.13 9.36 -3.29
N GLU A 106 -2.18 10.28 -3.49
CA GLU A 106 -2.44 11.58 -4.11
C GLU A 106 -2.96 11.46 -5.55
N LEU A 107 -2.38 10.55 -6.35
CA LEU A 107 -2.85 10.29 -7.72
C LEU A 107 -4.27 9.69 -7.70
N GLN A 108 -4.56 8.81 -6.74
CA GLN A 108 -5.88 8.24 -6.54
C GLN A 108 -6.89 9.33 -6.15
N GLU A 109 -6.57 10.20 -5.19
CA GLU A 109 -7.44 11.30 -4.77
C GLU A 109 -7.75 12.24 -5.93
N LYS A 110 -6.77 12.61 -6.76
CA LYS A 110 -6.98 13.48 -7.93
C LYS A 110 -7.93 12.86 -8.97
N LYS A 111 -7.82 11.55 -9.20
CA LYS A 111 -8.55 10.85 -10.29
C LYS A 111 -9.87 10.23 -9.84
N VAL A 112 -9.96 9.77 -8.60
CA VAL A 112 -11.12 9.08 -8.03
C VAL A 112 -11.93 10.02 -7.13
N GLY A 113 -11.28 10.97 -6.44
CA GLY A 113 -11.99 12.01 -5.67
C GLY A 113 -12.81 12.96 -6.55
N SER A 114 -12.54 13.00 -7.86
CA SER A 114 -13.34 13.68 -8.87
C SER A 114 -14.47 12.81 -9.48
N CYS A 115 -14.53 11.52 -9.14
CA CYS A 115 -15.67 10.66 -9.45
C CYS A 115 -16.78 10.87 -8.41
N ILE A 116 -17.52 11.96 -8.53
CA ILE A 116 -18.76 12.14 -7.77
C ILE A 116 -19.76 11.09 -8.28
N PRO A 117 -20.27 10.17 -7.43
CA PRO A 117 -21.32 9.26 -7.84
C PRO A 117 -22.57 10.09 -8.21
N PRO A 118 -23.25 9.82 -9.33
CA PRO A 118 -24.27 10.70 -9.90
C PRO A 118 -25.54 10.92 -9.04
N ASN A 119 -25.61 10.41 -7.80
CA ASN A 119 -26.80 10.48 -6.94
C ASN A 119 -26.50 10.89 -5.48
N ALA A 120 -25.38 11.54 -5.17
CA ALA A 120 -25.11 11.98 -3.79
C ALA A 120 -25.90 13.25 -3.36
N ASP A 121 -26.64 13.89 -4.28
CA ASP A 121 -27.41 15.11 -4.00
C ASP A 121 -28.93 14.86 -3.85
N SER A 122 -29.39 13.60 -3.79
CA SER A 122 -30.82 13.27 -3.69
C SER A 122 -31.26 12.78 -2.30
N GLU A 123 -30.55 13.15 -1.23
CA GLU A 123 -31.03 13.03 0.16
C GLU A 123 -30.58 14.25 0.99
N LEU A 124 -31.21 15.40 0.71
CA LEU A 124 -31.33 16.55 1.62
C LEU A 124 -32.81 16.85 1.85
#